data_AF-A0A1X2LGB2-F1
#
_entry.id   AF-A0A1X2LGB2-F1
#
_cell.length_a   1.000
_cell.length_b   1.000
_cell.length_c   1.000
_cell.angle_alpha   90.00
_cell.angle_beta   90.00
_cell.angle_gamma   90.00
#
_symmetry.space_group_name_H-M   'P 1'
#
loop_
_entity.id
_entity.type
_entity.pdbx_description
1 polymer ?
#
loop_
_entity_poly.entity_id
_entity_poly.type
_entity_poly.pdbx_seq_one_letter_code
_entity_poly.pdbx_strand_id
1 'polypeptide(L)'
;MLTWFGRRGFWDFIAWGKFVAAKPLNIRPPRAKWGRIEPKPMIEAIPGVPLRNVMVCPRADIPKDERSLLHNRFYDFQVWLYGVVSPMQPGLPRIDADPQVALNRAFTGLRRSRFPAPELPAEYLGSPDLGSLAVRGPFACYTKRIRNTLWKWDLRMLDKYEHHPGLVKIGSRVYFSEDTRRGSLQAYRIECALGKRVKPTDPQWDQACKIVLCAASTHLSLVRHFNWVHLAGGAQLAIATRNSLSRNHPLCRLLWPYIFGTQQSNDMVTRGQMVRGGDFETIFSFTFDGMCQLFDDSYLDYRHSVNDPEEDGKSRGVHLAGFETPTQDNLEKLFEVMHCFVRNYLDIYYPRNANGDKAVRSDIEAMTWLDELNALLPKGVGVSRTDVTWDKLARMLAGQLYLVTVQHEILGSCMWNYQLWTHRQPARIYQDFRPEPLDVYQRLVNANYNLNVPRRALMDDFNRIALDNRARAAMLRFQSELLALQADMDSHPGAVWRIYPRDLKVNINA
;
A
#
# COMPACT_ATOMS: atom_id res chain seq x y z
N MET A 1 -4.69 -17.00 32.40
CA MET A 1 -4.01 -15.68 32.24
C MET A 1 -2.49 -15.81 32.08
N LEU A 2 -1.79 -16.66 32.84
CA LEU A 2 -0.34 -16.90 32.70
C LEU A 2 0.13 -17.26 31.26
N THR A 3 -0.72 -17.89 30.44
CA THR A 3 -0.43 -18.26 29.05
C THR A 3 -0.41 -17.08 28.07
N TRP A 4 -1.28 -16.08 28.25
CA TRP A 4 -1.39 -14.95 27.32
C TRP A 4 -0.23 -13.96 27.48
N PHE A 5 0.13 -13.61 28.72
CA PHE A 5 1.22 -12.67 28.97
C PHE A 5 2.54 -13.19 28.40
N GLY A 6 2.84 -14.48 28.56
CA GLY A 6 4.02 -15.12 27.95
C GLY A 6 3.96 -15.11 26.42
N ARG A 7 2.82 -15.54 25.83
CA ARG A 7 2.61 -15.56 24.37
C ARG A 7 2.75 -14.18 23.75
N ARG A 8 2.09 -13.16 24.32
CA ARG A 8 2.20 -11.77 23.91
C ARG A 8 3.65 -11.28 24.03
N GLY A 9 4.30 -11.51 25.17
CA GLY A 9 5.68 -11.09 25.39
C GLY A 9 6.66 -11.69 24.37
N PHE A 10 6.49 -12.96 24.02
CA PHE A 10 7.26 -13.64 22.98
C PHE A 10 7.10 -12.97 21.60
N TRP A 11 5.87 -12.75 21.15
CA TRP A 11 5.62 -12.13 19.84
C TRP A 11 6.02 -10.65 19.79
N ASP A 12 5.86 -9.93 20.90
CA ASP A 12 6.33 -8.55 21.05
C ASP A 12 7.85 -8.46 20.95
N PHE A 13 8.56 -9.41 21.57
CA PHE A 13 10.02 -9.49 21.47
C PHE A 13 10.48 -9.78 20.04
N ILE A 14 9.81 -10.70 19.33
CA ILE A 14 10.10 -10.96 17.91
C ILE A 14 9.87 -9.70 17.07
N ALA A 15 8.74 -9.02 17.24
CA ALA A 15 8.43 -7.79 16.50
C ALA A 15 9.45 -6.68 16.78
N TRP A 16 9.81 -6.48 18.05
CA TRP A 16 10.86 -5.54 18.44
C TRP A 16 12.23 -5.92 17.84
N GLY A 17 12.61 -7.19 17.91
CA GLY A 17 13.87 -7.69 17.38
C GLY A 17 13.99 -7.47 15.88
N LYS A 18 12.91 -7.69 15.12
CA LYS A 18 12.83 -7.36 13.69
C LYS A 18 13.09 -5.88 13.44
N PHE A 19 12.40 -5.02 14.18
CA PHE A 19 12.52 -3.57 14.00
C PHE A 19 13.94 -3.07 14.27
N VAL A 20 14.60 -3.62 15.31
CA VAL A 20 15.99 -3.28 15.66
C VAL A 20 16.99 -3.84 14.64
N ALA A 21 16.73 -5.03 14.10
CA ALA A 21 17.61 -5.67 13.12
C ALA A 21 17.46 -5.09 11.71
N ALA A 22 16.30 -4.53 11.38
CA ALA A 22 16.01 -3.92 10.10
C ALA A 22 16.94 -2.72 9.84
N LYS A 23 17.57 -2.71 8.67
CA LYS A 23 18.45 -1.64 8.22
C LYS A 23 18.11 -1.26 6.78
N PRO A 24 18.10 0.03 6.43
CA PRO A 24 17.92 0.46 5.05
C PRO A 24 18.89 -0.23 4.10
N LEU A 25 18.37 -0.89 3.06
CA LEU A 25 19.20 -1.60 2.10
C LEU A 25 20.23 -0.67 1.46
N ASN A 26 21.43 -1.21 1.22
CA ASN A 26 22.48 -0.53 0.49
C ASN A 26 22.29 -0.77 -1.02
N ILE A 27 21.56 0.13 -1.69
CA ILE A 27 21.25 0.02 -3.12
C ILE A 27 22.50 0.30 -3.96
N ARG A 28 23.18 -0.74 -4.39
CA ARG A 28 24.38 -0.65 -5.23
C ARG A 28 24.01 -0.63 -6.71
N PRO A 29 24.85 -0.09 -7.60
CA PRO A 29 24.64 -0.21 -9.05
C PRO A 29 24.44 -1.67 -9.49
N PRO A 30 23.63 -1.93 -10.53
CA PRO A 30 23.40 -3.29 -11.02
C PRO A 30 24.72 -3.93 -11.48
N ARG A 31 25.10 -5.07 -10.86
CA ARG A 31 26.46 -5.65 -10.98
C ARG A 31 26.61 -6.71 -12.08
N ALA A 32 25.66 -7.62 -12.26
CA ALA A 32 25.77 -8.73 -13.21
C ALA A 32 24.42 -9.06 -13.85
N LYS A 33 24.44 -9.76 -14.99
CA LYS A 33 23.24 -10.35 -15.61
C LYS A 33 22.71 -11.43 -14.65
N TRP A 34 21.46 -11.31 -14.24
CA TRP A 34 20.76 -12.33 -13.45
C TRP A 34 20.07 -13.33 -14.39
N GLY A 35 19.69 -14.49 -13.87
CA GLY A 35 18.84 -15.43 -14.61
C GLY A 35 17.48 -14.80 -14.89
N ARG A 36 16.82 -15.22 -15.99
CA ARG A 36 15.44 -14.82 -16.27
C ARG A 36 14.58 -15.24 -15.08
N ILE A 37 13.79 -14.31 -14.56
CA ILE A 37 12.77 -14.60 -13.55
C ILE A 37 11.53 -15.07 -14.29
N GLU A 38 11.11 -16.30 -14.04
CA GLU A 38 9.85 -16.84 -14.59
C GLU A 38 8.75 -16.66 -13.54
N PRO A 39 7.79 -15.74 -13.74
CA PRO A 39 6.70 -15.56 -12.81
C PRO A 39 5.83 -16.82 -12.77
N LYS A 40 5.45 -17.24 -11.58
CA LYS A 40 4.58 -18.41 -11.38
C LYS A 40 3.33 -18.01 -10.61
N PRO A 41 2.20 -18.72 -10.81
CA PRO A 41 1.06 -18.61 -9.92
C PRO A 41 1.51 -18.80 -8.47
N MET A 42 0.94 -18.03 -7.54
CA MET A 42 1.36 -18.08 -6.13
C MET A 42 1.27 -19.49 -5.53
N ILE A 43 0.27 -20.28 -5.92
CA ILE A 43 0.13 -21.67 -5.47
C ILE A 43 1.33 -22.55 -5.86
N GLU A 44 2.03 -22.24 -6.95
CA GLU A 44 3.25 -22.97 -7.34
C GLU A 44 4.48 -22.47 -6.58
N ALA A 45 4.57 -21.16 -6.31
CA ALA A 45 5.68 -20.56 -5.58
C ALA A 45 5.61 -20.80 -4.06
N ILE A 46 4.40 -20.86 -3.51
CA ILE A 46 4.06 -21.01 -2.10
C ILE A 46 2.85 -21.95 -2.00
N PRO A 47 3.05 -23.29 -1.97
CA PRO A 47 1.96 -24.28 -2.01
C PRO A 47 0.86 -24.13 -0.96
N GLY A 48 1.14 -23.46 0.15
CA GLY A 48 0.16 -23.17 1.20
C GLY A 48 -0.75 -21.97 0.93
N VAL A 49 -0.64 -21.28 -0.21
CA VAL A 49 -1.42 -20.10 -0.58
C VAL A 49 -2.09 -20.33 -1.94
N PRO A 50 -3.38 -20.70 -1.98
CA PRO A 50 -4.04 -21.25 -3.17
C PRO A 50 -4.50 -20.18 -4.18
N LEU A 51 -3.64 -19.22 -4.53
CA LEU A 51 -3.94 -18.19 -5.54
C LEU A 51 -3.44 -18.63 -6.92
N ARG A 52 -4.31 -18.51 -7.92
CA ARG A 52 -4.05 -18.95 -9.30
C ARG A 52 -3.77 -17.80 -10.25
N ASN A 53 -4.35 -16.62 -9.99
CA ASN A 53 -4.21 -15.46 -10.86
C ASN A 53 -3.01 -14.59 -10.45
N VAL A 54 -2.65 -14.61 -9.16
CA VAL A 54 -1.55 -13.79 -8.64
C VAL A 54 -0.20 -14.39 -9.04
N MET A 55 0.50 -13.71 -9.95
CA MET A 55 1.83 -14.12 -10.42
C MET A 55 2.95 -13.54 -9.54
N VAL A 56 3.92 -14.35 -9.16
CA VAL A 56 5.06 -13.94 -8.31
C VAL A 56 6.38 -14.55 -8.74
N CYS A 57 7.49 -13.94 -8.32
CA CYS A 57 8.81 -14.55 -8.43
C CYS A 57 8.93 -15.73 -7.46
N PRO A 58 9.14 -16.97 -7.93
CA PRO A 58 9.41 -18.08 -7.04
C PRO A 58 10.74 -17.87 -6.31
N ARG A 59 10.84 -18.39 -5.07
CA ARG A 59 12.02 -18.19 -4.21
C ARG A 59 13.34 -18.61 -4.87
N ALA A 60 13.31 -19.64 -5.71
CA ALA A 60 14.47 -20.14 -6.45
C ALA A 60 15.05 -19.11 -7.44
N ASP A 61 14.19 -18.24 -7.98
CA ASP A 61 14.54 -17.27 -9.01
C ASP A 61 14.89 -15.88 -8.44
N ILE A 62 14.67 -15.67 -7.14
CA ILE A 62 15.01 -14.40 -6.47
C ILE A 62 16.49 -14.06 -6.74
N PRO A 63 16.80 -12.91 -7.36
CA PRO A 63 18.16 -12.55 -7.74
C PRO A 63 19.14 -12.55 -6.56
N LYS A 64 20.38 -13.01 -6.80
CA LYS A 64 21.42 -13.16 -5.76
C LYS A 64 21.79 -11.84 -5.06
N ASP A 65 21.56 -10.70 -5.70
CA ASP A 65 21.89 -9.38 -5.16
C ASP A 65 20.87 -8.86 -4.15
N GLU A 66 19.67 -9.44 -4.09
CA GLU A 66 18.67 -9.19 -3.05
C GLU A 66 18.36 -10.41 -2.17
N ARG A 67 18.73 -11.62 -2.60
CA ARG A 67 18.47 -12.86 -1.84
C ARG A 67 19.13 -12.83 -0.46
N SER A 68 18.38 -13.17 0.57
CA SER A 68 18.87 -13.32 1.94
C SER A 68 18.52 -14.68 2.53
N LEU A 69 19.52 -15.57 2.63
CA LEU A 69 19.35 -16.89 3.26
C LEU A 69 18.98 -16.78 4.74
N LEU A 70 19.51 -15.77 5.44
CA LEU A 70 19.21 -15.52 6.83
C LEU A 70 17.73 -15.14 7.01
N HIS A 71 17.22 -14.22 6.18
CA HIS A 71 15.81 -13.83 6.22
C HIS A 71 14.90 -15.00 5.84
N ASN A 72 15.27 -15.79 4.82
CA ASN A 72 14.49 -16.97 4.43
C ASN A 72 14.36 -17.96 5.60
N ARG A 73 15.48 -18.33 6.23
CA ARG A 73 15.46 -19.25 7.38
C ARG A 73 14.67 -18.69 8.56
N PHE A 74 14.83 -17.40 8.86
CA PHE A 74 14.11 -16.75 9.93
C PHE A 74 12.59 -16.75 9.68
N TYR A 75 12.14 -16.44 8.47
CA TYR A 75 10.71 -16.42 8.15
C TYR A 75 10.11 -17.81 8.03
N ASP A 76 10.84 -18.79 7.51
CA ASP A 76 10.40 -20.19 7.53
C ASP A 76 10.21 -20.67 8.98
N PHE A 77 11.15 -20.32 9.87
CA PHE A 77 11.03 -20.58 11.30
C PHE A 77 9.86 -19.83 11.95
N GLN A 78 9.64 -18.56 11.61
CA GLN A 78 8.51 -17.78 12.12
C GLN A 78 7.16 -18.35 11.68
N VAL A 79 7.03 -18.76 10.42
CA VAL A 79 5.80 -19.39 9.91
C VAL A 79 5.56 -20.71 10.62
N TRP A 80 6.61 -21.51 10.83
CA TRP A 80 6.52 -22.71 11.67
C TRP A 80 6.08 -22.38 13.11
N LEU A 81 6.61 -21.31 13.71
CA LEU A 81 6.21 -20.84 15.04
C LEU A 81 4.74 -20.43 15.13
N TYR A 82 4.09 -19.99 14.05
CA TYR A 82 2.64 -19.74 14.08
C TYR A 82 1.84 -21.01 14.40
N GLY A 83 2.33 -22.18 14.00
CA GLY A 83 1.70 -23.47 14.32
C GLY A 83 1.96 -23.94 15.76
N VAL A 84 3.13 -23.65 16.32
CA VAL A 84 3.55 -24.16 17.63
C VAL A 84 3.24 -23.20 18.77
N VAL A 85 3.48 -21.91 18.57
CA VAL A 85 3.25 -20.84 19.54
C VAL A 85 2.38 -19.77 18.87
N SER A 86 1.18 -20.14 18.40
CA SER A 86 0.27 -19.23 17.69
C SER A 86 0.20 -17.83 18.30
N PRO A 87 0.18 -16.75 17.50
CA PRO A 87 -0.07 -15.40 18.02
C PRO A 87 -1.49 -15.23 18.57
N MET A 88 -2.39 -16.17 18.27
CA MET A 88 -3.79 -16.17 18.65
C MET A 88 -4.02 -17.00 19.91
N GLN A 89 -5.01 -16.62 20.72
CA GLN A 89 -5.44 -17.40 21.87
C GLN A 89 -6.96 -17.24 22.08
N PRO A 90 -7.75 -18.29 21.83
CA PRO A 90 -9.19 -18.26 22.01
C PRO A 90 -9.61 -17.92 23.46
N GLY A 91 -10.79 -17.32 23.61
CA GLY A 91 -11.42 -17.06 24.91
C GLY A 91 -10.78 -15.93 25.72
N LEU A 92 -9.92 -15.11 25.12
CA LEU A 92 -9.40 -13.92 25.78
C LEU A 92 -10.49 -12.87 26.02
N PRO A 93 -10.34 -12.05 27.08
CA PRO A 93 -11.23 -10.92 27.28
C PRO A 93 -11.11 -9.92 26.12
N ARG A 94 -12.10 -9.04 26.07
CA ARG A 94 -12.14 -7.92 25.13
C ARG A 94 -11.05 -6.90 25.49
N ILE A 95 -10.63 -6.10 24.52
CA ILE A 95 -9.82 -4.91 24.78
C ILE A 95 -10.53 -3.95 25.74
N ASP A 96 -9.74 -3.07 26.34
CA ASP A 96 -10.28 -2.00 27.17
C ASP A 96 -11.20 -1.07 26.35
N ALA A 97 -12.25 -0.56 26.97
CA ALA A 97 -13.17 0.37 26.31
C ALA A 97 -12.51 1.75 26.10
N ASP A 98 -11.56 2.11 26.97
CA ASP A 98 -10.70 3.26 26.74
C ASP A 98 -9.64 2.92 25.68
N PRO A 99 -9.67 3.56 24.49
CA PRO A 99 -8.75 3.26 23.41
C PRO A 99 -7.29 3.57 23.76
N GLN A 100 -7.03 4.55 24.63
CA GLN A 100 -5.68 4.88 25.05
C GLN A 100 -5.12 3.80 25.98
N VAL A 101 -5.96 3.25 26.87
CA VAL A 101 -5.58 2.12 27.73
C VAL A 101 -5.35 0.86 26.87
N ALA A 102 -6.23 0.58 25.90
CA ALA A 102 -6.06 -0.53 24.97
C ALA A 102 -4.72 -0.42 24.22
N LEU A 103 -4.42 0.74 23.62
CA LEU A 103 -3.17 1.01 22.92
C LEU A 103 -1.95 0.92 23.84
N ASN A 104 -2.01 1.49 25.05
CA ASN A 104 -0.90 1.43 26.01
C ASN A 104 -0.60 -0.01 26.46
N ARG A 105 -1.62 -0.87 26.56
CA ARG A 105 -1.44 -2.30 26.86
C ARG A 105 -0.89 -3.10 25.68
N ALA A 106 -1.24 -2.72 24.45
CA ALA A 106 -0.86 -3.46 23.25
C ALA A 106 0.45 -2.96 22.60
N PHE A 107 0.84 -1.71 22.82
CA PHE A 107 2.07 -1.09 22.31
C PHE A 107 2.88 -0.56 23.49
N THR A 108 3.86 -1.34 23.96
CA THR A 108 4.57 -1.11 25.23
C THR A 108 6.03 -0.63 25.05
N GLY A 109 6.71 -0.34 26.16
CA GLY A 109 7.95 0.45 26.25
C GLY A 109 9.09 0.11 25.29
N LEU A 110 9.39 -1.17 25.04
CA LEU A 110 10.47 -1.54 24.11
C LEU A 110 10.21 -1.10 22.67
N ARG A 111 8.94 -1.11 22.25
CA ARG A 111 8.55 -0.70 20.90
C ARG A 111 8.33 0.81 20.81
N ARG A 112 7.77 1.42 21.87
CA ARG A 112 7.65 2.89 22.01
C ARG A 112 8.98 3.63 21.99
N SER A 113 10.06 2.99 22.47
CA SER A 113 11.41 3.58 22.38
C SER A 113 12.00 3.54 20.97
N ARG A 114 11.36 2.84 20.02
CA ARG A 114 11.84 2.67 18.64
C ARG A 114 10.95 3.32 17.59
N PHE A 115 9.66 3.49 17.88
CA PHE A 115 8.71 4.12 16.96
C PHE A 115 7.66 4.90 17.75
N PRO A 116 7.23 6.10 17.28
CA PRO A 116 6.24 6.89 17.98
C PRO A 116 4.88 6.18 18.07
N ALA A 117 4.13 6.50 19.11
CA ALA A 117 2.74 6.08 19.20
C ALA A 117 1.91 6.65 18.04
N PRO A 118 0.86 5.96 17.58
CA PRO A 118 -0.03 6.50 16.56
C PRO A 118 -0.71 7.77 17.05
N GLU A 119 -0.95 8.69 16.13
CA GLU A 119 -1.74 9.90 16.36
C GLU A 119 -3.22 9.62 16.05
N LEU A 120 -4.13 10.15 16.87
CA LEU A 120 -5.58 10.04 16.63
C LEU A 120 -6.01 11.10 15.60
N PRO A 121 -6.53 10.70 14.41
CA PRO A 121 -6.99 11.65 13.42
C PRO A 121 -8.15 12.50 13.96
N ALA A 122 -8.22 13.76 13.55
CA ALA A 122 -9.30 14.66 13.96
C ALA A 122 -10.68 14.13 13.54
N GLU A 123 -10.75 13.41 12.41
CA GLU A 123 -11.96 12.76 11.88
C GLU A 123 -12.51 11.65 12.79
N TYR A 124 -11.73 11.22 13.80
CA TYR A 124 -12.12 10.22 14.80
C TYR A 124 -12.50 10.83 16.17
N LEU A 125 -12.49 12.17 16.29
CA LEU A 125 -12.98 12.89 17.47
C LEU A 125 -14.52 12.85 17.49
N GLY A 126 -15.09 11.82 18.12
CA GLY A 126 -16.53 11.57 18.13
C GLY A 126 -16.93 10.50 17.10
N SER A 127 -18.19 10.46 16.69
CA SER A 127 -18.61 9.55 15.59
C SER A 127 -17.73 9.83 14.35
N PRO A 128 -17.23 8.79 13.65
CA PRO A 128 -16.32 9.02 12.54
C PRO A 128 -16.90 9.95 11.46
N ASP A 129 -16.15 10.99 11.09
CA ASP A 129 -16.51 11.91 10.02
C ASP A 129 -16.14 11.30 8.66
N LEU A 130 -17.04 10.47 8.13
CA LEU A 130 -16.86 9.85 6.82
C LEU A 130 -16.74 10.87 5.68
N GLY A 131 -17.32 12.06 5.83
CA GLY A 131 -17.27 13.11 4.81
C GLY A 131 -15.86 13.68 4.66
N SER A 132 -15.21 13.99 5.79
CA SER A 132 -13.80 14.39 5.79
C SER A 132 -12.88 13.25 5.33
N LEU A 133 -13.10 12.02 5.77
CA LEU A 133 -12.30 10.84 5.34
C LEU A 133 -12.45 10.53 3.84
N ALA A 134 -13.54 10.97 3.20
CA ALA A 134 -13.75 10.89 1.75
C ALA A 134 -12.78 11.77 0.95
N VAL A 135 -12.12 12.74 1.57
CA VAL A 135 -11.21 13.67 0.88
C VAL A 135 -9.86 13.83 1.58
N ARG A 136 -9.72 13.29 2.79
CA ARG A 136 -8.50 13.31 3.62
C ARG A 136 -8.03 11.90 3.96
N GLY A 137 -6.77 11.63 3.66
CA GLY A 137 -6.04 10.45 4.09
C GLY A 137 -6.27 9.24 3.18
N PRO A 138 -5.97 8.02 3.67
CA PRO A 138 -5.88 6.83 2.83
C PRO A 138 -7.20 6.46 2.14
N PHE A 139 -8.35 6.83 2.72
CA PHE A 139 -9.67 6.46 2.20
C PHE A 139 -10.17 7.36 1.07
N ALA A 140 -9.50 8.50 0.80
CA ALA A 140 -9.87 9.41 -0.28
C ALA A 140 -9.89 8.73 -1.67
N CYS A 141 -9.11 7.66 -1.83
CA CYS A 141 -9.03 6.86 -3.05
C CYS A 141 -10.33 6.11 -3.41
N TYR A 142 -11.32 6.05 -2.52
CA TYR A 142 -12.62 5.41 -2.78
C TYR A 142 -13.71 6.36 -3.27
N THR A 143 -13.50 7.67 -3.12
CA THR A 143 -14.50 8.68 -3.46
C THR A 143 -14.69 8.76 -4.97
N LYS A 144 -15.91 8.44 -5.41
CA LYS A 144 -16.30 8.45 -6.83
C LYS A 144 -17.61 9.19 -7.03
N ARG A 145 -17.67 9.99 -8.11
CA ARG A 145 -18.87 10.71 -8.52
C ARG A 145 -19.96 9.73 -8.98
N ILE A 146 -21.19 9.97 -8.56
CA ILE A 146 -22.38 9.28 -9.07
C ILE A 146 -22.98 10.11 -10.19
N ARG A 147 -23.41 11.33 -9.83
CA ARG A 147 -24.05 12.33 -10.71
C ARG A 147 -24.04 13.67 -9.98
N ASN A 148 -23.90 14.77 -10.71
CA ASN A 148 -23.93 16.13 -10.17
C ASN A 148 -23.07 16.23 -8.89
N THR A 149 -23.68 16.64 -7.78
CA THR A 149 -23.09 16.85 -6.45
C THR A 149 -23.17 15.62 -5.52
N LEU A 150 -23.41 14.43 -6.08
CA LEU A 150 -23.54 13.18 -5.32
C LEU A 150 -22.37 12.24 -5.56
N TRP A 151 -21.86 11.69 -4.45
CA TRP A 151 -20.65 10.87 -4.40
C TRP A 151 -20.89 9.60 -3.60
N LYS A 152 -19.97 8.63 -3.73
CA LYS A 152 -20.01 7.41 -2.93
C LYS A 152 -18.66 6.77 -2.70
N TRP A 153 -18.62 5.92 -1.68
CA TRP A 153 -17.77 4.73 -1.62
C TRP A 153 -18.65 3.49 -1.81
N ASP A 154 -18.14 2.48 -2.50
CA ASP A 154 -18.91 1.27 -2.82
C ASP A 154 -18.03 0.03 -2.64
N LEU A 155 -18.16 -0.62 -1.49
CA LEU A 155 -17.41 -1.79 -1.07
C LEU A 155 -18.30 -3.02 -0.83
N ARG A 156 -19.49 -3.05 -1.46
CA ARG A 156 -20.45 -4.16 -1.30
C ARG A 156 -19.97 -5.48 -1.90
N MET A 157 -18.95 -5.45 -2.76
CA MET A 157 -18.34 -6.68 -3.30
C MET A 157 -17.72 -7.55 -2.21
N LEU A 158 -17.35 -6.98 -1.06
CA LEU A 158 -16.76 -7.71 0.05
C LEU A 158 -17.69 -8.81 0.61
N ASP A 159 -19.01 -8.66 0.46
CA ASP A 159 -20.00 -9.66 0.92
C ASP A 159 -20.00 -10.96 0.11
N LYS A 160 -19.30 -11.00 -1.03
CA LYS A 160 -19.11 -12.19 -1.85
C LYS A 160 -18.16 -13.20 -1.23
N TYR A 161 -17.24 -12.74 -0.38
CA TYR A 161 -16.19 -13.57 0.19
C TYR A 161 -16.56 -14.08 1.58
N GLU A 162 -16.05 -15.25 1.93
CA GLU A 162 -16.37 -15.89 3.20
C GLU A 162 -15.79 -15.11 4.40
N HIS A 163 -16.66 -14.79 5.36
CA HIS A 163 -16.29 -14.14 6.61
C HIS A 163 -16.18 -15.16 7.75
N HIS A 164 -15.36 -14.88 8.76
CA HIS A 164 -15.31 -15.72 9.95
C HIS A 164 -16.69 -15.83 10.63
N PRO A 165 -17.06 -17.01 11.17
CA PRO A 165 -18.31 -17.19 11.89
C PRO A 165 -18.48 -16.20 13.05
N GLY A 166 -19.71 -15.71 13.23
CA GLY A 166 -20.05 -14.75 14.30
C GLY A 166 -19.61 -13.30 14.03
N LEU A 167 -19.05 -13.01 12.86
CA LEU A 167 -18.80 -11.64 12.40
C LEU A 167 -19.95 -11.09 11.55
N VAL A 168 -20.06 -9.77 11.53
CA VAL A 168 -20.93 -9.01 10.63
C VAL A 168 -20.31 -8.98 9.24
N LYS A 169 -21.14 -9.15 8.21
CA LYS A 169 -20.76 -8.90 6.82
C LYS A 169 -20.43 -7.42 6.61
N ILE A 170 -19.23 -7.12 6.14
CA ILE A 170 -18.73 -5.73 6.10
C ILE A 170 -19.02 -5.00 4.78
N GLY A 171 -19.53 -5.69 3.76
CA GLY A 171 -19.89 -5.08 2.48
C GLY A 171 -20.86 -3.92 2.68
N SER A 172 -20.44 -2.75 2.23
CA SER A 172 -21.17 -1.51 2.50
C SER A 172 -20.99 -0.49 1.39
N ARG A 173 -21.91 0.47 1.36
CA ARG A 173 -21.86 1.63 0.47
C ARG A 173 -22.32 2.85 1.24
N VAL A 174 -21.54 3.92 1.17
CA VAL A 174 -21.89 5.22 1.76
C VAL A 174 -22.08 6.23 0.63
N TYR A 175 -23.08 7.10 0.79
CA TYR A 175 -23.38 8.18 -0.12
C TYR A 175 -23.08 9.52 0.54
N PHE A 176 -22.47 10.41 -0.23
CA PHE A 176 -22.13 11.76 0.20
C PHE A 176 -22.79 12.81 -0.69
N SER A 177 -23.16 13.92 -0.07
CA SER A 177 -23.60 15.14 -0.73
C SER A 177 -22.57 16.23 -0.48
N GLU A 178 -22.35 17.09 -1.48
CA GLU A 178 -21.53 18.29 -1.31
C GLU A 178 -22.21 19.30 -0.38
N ASP A 179 -21.48 19.79 0.61
CA ASP A 179 -21.80 21.01 1.35
C ASP A 179 -21.11 22.18 0.64
N THR A 180 -21.86 22.84 -0.24
CA THR A 180 -21.34 23.94 -1.07
C THR A 180 -20.93 25.17 -0.26
N ARG A 181 -21.41 25.32 0.98
CA ARG A 181 -21.02 26.44 1.84
C ARG A 181 -19.66 26.18 2.49
N ARG A 182 -19.39 24.94 2.85
CA ARG A 182 -18.14 24.53 3.51
C ARG A 182 -17.10 24.00 2.54
N GLY A 183 -17.46 23.76 1.29
CA GLY A 183 -16.57 23.11 0.32
C GLY A 183 -16.17 21.71 0.77
N SER A 184 -17.09 20.94 1.34
CA SER A 184 -16.81 19.61 1.91
C SER A 184 -17.84 18.55 1.49
N LEU A 185 -17.58 17.30 1.84
CA LEU A 185 -18.54 16.20 1.68
C LEU A 185 -19.22 15.87 3.02
N GLN A 186 -20.50 15.51 2.97
CA GLN A 186 -21.25 15.01 4.12
C GLN A 186 -21.89 13.66 3.79
N ALA A 187 -21.65 12.65 4.63
CA ALA A 187 -22.31 11.36 4.51
C ALA A 187 -23.78 11.48 4.93
N TYR A 188 -24.71 11.09 4.05
CA TYR A 188 -26.15 11.22 4.31
C TYR A 188 -26.91 9.89 4.28
N ARG A 189 -26.28 8.83 3.77
CA ARG A 189 -26.89 7.50 3.69
C ARG A 189 -25.85 6.38 3.66
N ILE A 190 -26.09 5.30 4.39
CA ILE A 190 -25.33 4.06 4.33
C ILE A 190 -26.25 2.88 3.98
N GLU A 191 -25.77 2.02 3.08
CA GLU A 191 -26.26 0.66 2.83
C GLU A 191 -25.25 -0.33 3.43
N CYS A 192 -25.67 -1.15 4.41
CA CYS A 192 -24.82 -2.17 5.03
C CYS A 192 -25.68 -3.27 5.70
N ALA A 193 -25.05 -4.15 6.48
CA ALA A 193 -25.72 -5.22 7.22
C ALA A 193 -26.82 -4.74 8.18
N LEU A 194 -26.79 -3.48 8.63
CA LEU A 194 -27.81 -2.90 9.51
C LEU A 194 -29.04 -2.37 8.77
N GLY A 195 -29.00 -2.31 7.44
CA GLY A 195 -30.12 -1.85 6.63
C GLY A 195 -29.69 -1.17 5.33
N LYS A 196 -30.66 -1.01 4.42
CA LYS A 196 -30.43 -0.43 3.09
C LYS A 196 -30.49 1.10 3.05
N ARG A 197 -30.86 1.75 4.17
CA ARG A 197 -31.00 3.20 4.23
C ARG A 197 -30.81 3.71 5.66
N VAL A 198 -29.61 3.53 6.19
CA VAL A 198 -29.23 4.13 7.47
C VAL A 198 -28.88 5.60 7.25
N LYS A 199 -29.43 6.52 8.04
CA LYS A 199 -29.22 7.97 7.98
C LYS A 199 -28.53 8.48 9.25
N PRO A 200 -27.92 9.69 9.21
CA PRO A 200 -27.29 10.31 10.38
C PRO A 200 -28.17 10.44 11.63
N THR A 201 -29.49 10.56 11.44
CA THR A 201 -30.47 10.68 12.53
C THR A 201 -30.86 9.33 13.14
N ASP A 202 -30.49 8.22 12.51
CA ASP A 202 -30.88 6.89 12.99
C ASP A 202 -29.96 6.44 14.14
N PRO A 203 -30.48 5.74 15.16
CA PRO A 203 -29.70 5.33 16.34
C PRO A 203 -28.52 4.40 15.99
N GLN A 204 -28.59 3.71 14.86
CA GLN A 204 -27.58 2.78 14.37
C GLN A 204 -26.50 3.44 13.48
N TRP A 205 -26.51 4.77 13.32
CA TRP A 205 -25.57 5.48 12.44
C TRP A 205 -24.09 5.24 12.78
N ASP A 206 -23.71 5.35 14.06
CA ASP A 206 -22.32 5.12 14.50
C ASP A 206 -21.84 3.70 14.17
N GLN A 207 -22.71 2.70 14.39
CA GLN A 207 -22.42 1.31 14.03
C GLN A 207 -22.31 1.11 12.51
N ALA A 208 -23.15 1.80 11.72
CA ALA A 208 -23.05 1.77 10.27
C ALA A 208 -21.75 2.42 9.77
N CYS A 209 -21.30 3.53 10.38
CA CYS A 209 -20.00 4.15 10.10
C CYS A 209 -18.84 3.19 10.39
N LYS A 210 -18.88 2.46 11.51
CA LYS A 210 -17.89 1.42 11.84
C LYS A 210 -17.83 0.33 10.79
N ILE A 211 -18.98 -0.13 10.27
CA ILE A 211 -19.01 -1.12 9.16
C ILE A 211 -18.34 -0.56 7.91
N VAL A 212 -18.65 0.69 7.53
CA VAL A 212 -18.04 1.34 6.36
C VAL A 212 -16.52 1.45 6.51
N LEU A 213 -16.02 1.85 7.68
CA LEU A 213 -14.59 1.96 7.93
C LEU A 213 -13.88 0.61 8.05
N CYS A 214 -14.55 -0.40 8.63
CA CYS A 214 -14.03 -1.77 8.64
C CYS A 214 -13.88 -2.31 7.20
N ALA A 215 -14.87 -2.06 6.34
CA ALA A 215 -14.83 -2.41 4.91
C ALA A 215 -13.68 -1.69 4.19
N ALA A 216 -13.59 -0.37 4.35
CA ALA A 216 -12.58 0.47 3.70
C ALA A 216 -11.16 0.09 4.13
N SER A 217 -10.96 -0.12 5.43
CA SER A 217 -9.66 -0.53 6.00
C SER A 217 -9.23 -1.93 5.56
N THR A 218 -10.18 -2.88 5.54
CA THR A 218 -9.92 -4.25 5.07
C THR A 218 -9.55 -4.25 3.58
N HIS A 219 -10.36 -3.61 2.73
CA HIS A 219 -10.07 -3.53 1.29
C HIS A 219 -8.77 -2.76 1.02
N LEU A 220 -8.50 -1.68 1.76
CA LEU A 220 -7.28 -0.89 1.56
C LEU A 220 -6.03 -1.69 1.90
N SER A 221 -6.03 -2.42 3.02
CA SER A 221 -4.87 -3.20 3.46
C SER A 221 -4.62 -4.42 2.58
N LEU A 222 -5.67 -5.19 2.30
CA LEU A 222 -5.55 -6.45 1.58
C LEU A 222 -5.43 -6.23 0.07
N VAL A 223 -6.29 -5.37 -0.49
CA VAL A 223 -6.37 -5.18 -1.94
C VAL A 223 -5.48 -4.04 -2.41
N ARG A 224 -5.76 -2.80 -1.99
CA ARG A 224 -5.08 -1.64 -2.58
C ARG A 224 -3.60 -1.58 -2.19
N HIS A 225 -3.25 -1.99 -0.98
CA HIS A 225 -1.88 -2.01 -0.52
C HIS A 225 -1.19 -3.33 -0.92
N PHE A 226 -1.50 -4.44 -0.25
CA PHE A 226 -0.70 -5.65 -0.48
C PHE A 226 -0.90 -6.23 -1.89
N ASN A 227 -2.13 -6.50 -2.31
CA ASN A 227 -2.37 -7.11 -3.62
C ASN A 227 -1.90 -6.20 -4.78
N TRP A 228 -2.29 -4.93 -4.77
CA TRP A 228 -2.04 -4.03 -5.90
C TRP A 228 -0.63 -3.40 -5.89
N VAL A 229 -0.16 -2.86 -4.76
CA VAL A 229 1.17 -2.24 -4.70
C VAL A 229 2.27 -3.30 -4.73
N HIS A 230 2.20 -4.33 -3.88
CA HIS A 230 3.28 -5.31 -3.80
C HIS A 230 3.22 -6.33 -4.94
N LEU A 231 2.08 -6.98 -5.17
CA LEU A 231 2.01 -8.17 -6.04
C LEU A 231 1.72 -7.82 -7.51
N ALA A 232 0.66 -7.04 -7.78
CA ALA A 232 0.24 -6.74 -9.16
C ALA A 232 1.09 -5.65 -9.83
N GLY A 233 1.53 -4.65 -9.08
CA GLY A 233 2.38 -3.57 -9.59
C GLY A 233 3.87 -3.85 -9.37
N GLY A 234 4.33 -3.70 -8.12
CA GLY A 234 5.75 -3.63 -7.79
C GLY A 234 6.55 -4.89 -8.12
N ALA A 235 6.00 -6.09 -7.86
CA ALA A 235 6.66 -7.34 -8.24
C ALA A 235 6.83 -7.44 -9.76
N GLN A 236 5.81 -7.08 -10.54
CA GLN A 236 5.83 -7.18 -11.99
C GLN A 236 6.77 -6.14 -12.62
N LEU A 237 6.79 -4.92 -12.10
CA LEU A 237 7.77 -3.89 -12.48
C LEU A 237 9.20 -4.40 -12.28
N ALA A 238 9.48 -5.00 -11.12
CA ALA A 238 10.80 -5.52 -10.80
C ALA A 238 11.19 -6.71 -11.69
N ILE A 239 10.24 -7.60 -12.03
CA ILE A 239 10.46 -8.73 -12.95
C ILE A 239 10.76 -8.22 -14.36
N ALA A 240 9.89 -7.40 -14.96
CA ALA A 240 10.07 -6.91 -16.33
C ALA A 240 11.37 -6.12 -16.48
N THR A 241 11.65 -5.20 -15.53
CA THR A 241 12.89 -4.41 -15.52
C THR A 241 14.11 -5.31 -15.48
N ARG A 242 14.07 -6.36 -14.67
CA ARG A 242 15.17 -7.32 -14.59
C ARG A 242 15.29 -8.13 -15.88
N ASN A 243 14.20 -8.70 -16.38
CA ASN A 243 14.23 -9.60 -17.52
C ASN A 243 14.61 -8.92 -18.85
N SER A 244 14.19 -7.66 -19.04
CA SER A 244 14.26 -7.01 -20.35
C SER A 244 15.31 -5.90 -20.49
N LEU A 245 15.75 -5.27 -19.39
CA LEU A 245 16.69 -4.14 -19.47
C LEU A 245 18.09 -4.56 -19.04
N SER A 246 19.09 -4.25 -19.88
CA SER A 246 20.49 -4.44 -19.53
C SER A 246 20.91 -3.51 -18.40
N ARG A 247 21.91 -3.94 -17.62
CA ARG A 247 22.41 -3.17 -16.47
C ARG A 247 22.88 -1.76 -16.80
N ASN A 248 23.19 -1.44 -18.06
CA ASN A 248 23.65 -0.12 -18.48
C ASN A 248 22.58 0.64 -19.27
N HIS A 249 21.39 0.07 -19.44
CA HIS A 249 20.27 0.75 -20.04
C HIS A 249 19.84 1.95 -19.18
N PRO A 250 19.55 3.13 -19.78
CA PRO A 250 19.14 4.32 -19.01
C PRO A 250 17.88 4.06 -18.18
N LEU A 251 16.87 3.38 -18.73
CA LEU A 251 15.67 3.01 -17.97
C LEU A 251 15.96 2.06 -16.80
N CYS A 252 16.93 1.14 -16.94
CA CYS A 252 17.34 0.29 -15.82
C CYS A 252 17.93 1.15 -14.70
N ARG A 253 18.79 2.13 -15.02
CA ARG A 253 19.38 3.02 -14.01
C ARG A 253 18.38 3.94 -13.33
N LEU A 254 17.36 4.39 -14.06
CA LEU A 254 16.24 5.15 -13.51
C LEU A 254 15.44 4.32 -12.50
N LEU A 255 15.04 3.10 -12.89
CA LEU A 255 14.13 2.25 -12.11
C LEU A 255 14.83 1.45 -11.00
N TRP A 256 16.15 1.25 -11.08
CA TRP A 256 16.87 0.36 -10.17
C TRP A 256 16.65 0.64 -8.68
N PRO A 257 16.71 1.90 -8.18
CA PRO A 257 16.45 2.18 -6.77
C PRO A 257 15.07 1.72 -6.31
N TYR A 258 14.09 1.78 -7.22
CA TYR A 258 12.67 1.55 -7.00
C TYR A 258 12.27 0.07 -6.97
N ILE A 259 13.07 -0.80 -7.58
CA ILE A 259 12.80 -2.25 -7.67
C ILE A 259 13.71 -3.12 -6.79
N PHE A 260 14.77 -2.54 -6.21
CA PHE A 260 15.79 -3.31 -5.53
C PHE A 260 15.28 -3.90 -4.20
N GLY A 261 15.31 -5.22 -4.05
CA GLY A 261 14.86 -5.92 -2.84
C GLY A 261 13.40 -6.33 -2.85
N THR A 262 12.64 -5.99 -3.89
CA THR A 262 11.20 -6.24 -3.98
C THR A 262 10.85 -7.73 -3.96
N GLN A 263 11.52 -8.59 -4.73
CA GLN A 263 11.12 -10.01 -4.80
C GLN A 263 11.42 -10.74 -3.50
N GLN A 264 12.59 -10.47 -2.91
CA GLN A 264 12.94 -11.03 -1.59
C GLN A 264 11.95 -10.59 -0.50
N SER A 265 11.57 -9.32 -0.48
CA SER A 265 10.59 -8.82 0.50
C SER A 265 9.21 -9.44 0.26
N ASN A 266 8.73 -9.48 -0.99
CA ASN A 266 7.42 -10.02 -1.30
C ASN A 266 7.29 -11.52 -0.97
N ASP A 267 8.28 -12.37 -1.27
CA ASP A 267 8.24 -13.80 -0.86
C ASP A 267 8.14 -13.92 0.67
N MET A 268 8.96 -13.16 1.38
CA MET A 268 9.06 -13.17 2.83
C MET A 268 7.76 -12.72 3.51
N VAL A 269 7.22 -11.57 3.08
CA VAL A 269 6.03 -10.97 3.64
C VAL A 269 4.79 -11.79 3.29
N THR A 270 4.68 -12.30 2.05
CA THR A 270 3.58 -13.20 1.64
C THR A 270 3.52 -14.43 2.56
N ARG A 271 4.67 -15.03 2.89
CA ARG A 271 4.74 -16.15 3.83
C ARG A 271 4.31 -15.75 5.24
N GLY A 272 4.68 -14.56 5.72
CA GLY A 272 4.30 -14.10 7.06
C GLY A 272 2.84 -13.67 7.20
N GLN A 273 2.22 -13.18 6.12
CA GLN A 273 0.92 -12.54 6.15
C GLN A 273 -0.20 -13.38 5.57
N MET A 274 0.06 -14.10 4.47
CA MET A 274 -0.98 -14.78 3.69
C MET A 274 -1.12 -16.27 3.95
N VAL A 275 -0.09 -16.97 4.44
CA VAL A 275 -0.24 -18.39 4.80
C VAL A 275 -1.27 -18.54 5.91
N ARG A 276 -1.88 -19.73 6.03
CA ARG A 276 -2.88 -20.01 7.07
C ARG A 276 -2.34 -19.69 8.47
N GLY A 277 -3.11 -18.94 9.25
CA GLY A 277 -2.71 -18.42 10.56
C GLY A 277 -1.80 -17.18 10.50
N GLY A 278 -1.55 -16.64 9.30
CA GLY A 278 -0.81 -15.40 9.08
C GLY A 278 -1.59 -14.14 9.49
N ASP A 279 -0.96 -12.98 9.30
CA ASP A 279 -1.52 -11.68 9.73
C ASP A 279 -2.91 -11.39 9.16
N PHE A 280 -3.13 -11.62 7.87
CA PHE A 280 -4.35 -11.16 7.22
C PHE A 280 -5.59 -11.92 7.66
N GLU A 281 -5.55 -13.26 7.65
CA GLU A 281 -6.66 -14.11 8.13
C GLU A 281 -6.97 -13.84 9.60
N THR A 282 -5.94 -13.60 10.41
CA THR A 282 -6.10 -13.50 11.87
C THR A 282 -6.54 -12.11 12.33
N ILE A 283 -6.27 -11.06 11.56
CA ILE A 283 -6.66 -9.68 11.89
C ILE A 283 -8.04 -9.33 11.31
N PHE A 284 -8.28 -9.62 10.03
CA PHE A 284 -9.43 -9.11 9.28
C PHE A 284 -10.64 -10.05 9.34
N SER A 285 -11.75 -9.61 8.75
CA SER A 285 -13.05 -10.29 8.85
C SER A 285 -13.17 -11.58 8.04
N PHE A 286 -12.25 -11.85 7.10
CA PHE A 286 -12.35 -12.98 6.17
C PHE A 286 -11.69 -14.25 6.69
N THR A 287 -12.28 -15.41 6.39
CA THR A 287 -11.59 -16.69 6.52
C THR A 287 -10.37 -16.72 5.58
N PHE A 288 -9.47 -17.69 5.77
CA PHE A 288 -8.38 -17.91 4.82
C PHE A 288 -8.87 -18.03 3.38
N ASP A 289 -9.89 -18.85 3.13
CA ASP A 289 -10.38 -19.13 1.79
C ASP A 289 -11.09 -17.90 1.18
N GLY A 290 -11.91 -17.20 1.97
CA GLY A 290 -12.53 -15.94 1.57
C GLY A 290 -11.50 -14.85 1.24
N MET A 291 -10.44 -14.74 2.05
CA MET A 291 -9.31 -13.83 1.79
C MET A 291 -8.59 -14.21 0.49
N CYS A 292 -8.25 -15.49 0.29
CA CYS A 292 -7.58 -15.93 -0.92
C CYS A 292 -8.41 -15.65 -2.18
N GLN A 293 -9.71 -15.93 -2.14
CA GLN A 293 -10.60 -15.61 -3.26
C GLN A 293 -10.65 -14.10 -3.54
N LEU A 294 -10.70 -13.26 -2.49
CA LEU A 294 -10.61 -11.80 -2.65
C LEU A 294 -9.33 -11.37 -3.37
N PHE A 295 -8.19 -11.97 -3.03
CA PHE A 295 -6.91 -11.67 -3.68
C PHE A 295 -6.92 -12.07 -5.15
N ASP A 296 -7.37 -13.27 -5.49
CA ASP A 296 -7.40 -13.76 -6.88
C ASP A 296 -8.33 -12.92 -7.77
N ASP A 297 -9.51 -12.56 -7.26
CA ASP A 297 -10.49 -11.76 -8.02
C ASP A 297 -10.00 -10.32 -8.17
N SER A 298 -9.53 -9.70 -7.07
CA SER A 298 -9.11 -8.29 -7.09
C SER A 298 -7.77 -8.04 -7.77
N TYR A 299 -6.92 -9.06 -7.93
CA TYR A 299 -5.69 -8.95 -8.72
C TYR A 299 -6.02 -8.59 -10.17
N LEU A 300 -6.98 -9.30 -10.76
CA LEU A 300 -7.46 -9.04 -12.13
C LEU A 300 -8.07 -7.65 -12.29
N ASP A 301 -8.53 -7.03 -11.21
CA ASP A 301 -9.11 -5.70 -11.23
C ASP A 301 -8.06 -4.57 -11.29
N TYR A 302 -6.80 -4.85 -10.99
CA TYR A 302 -5.73 -3.85 -10.93
C TYR A 302 -5.61 -3.07 -12.24
N ARG A 303 -5.62 -1.74 -12.12
CA ARG A 303 -5.39 -0.81 -13.23
C ARG A 303 -4.15 0.02 -12.91
N HIS A 304 -3.16 0.03 -13.80
CA HIS A 304 -1.96 0.84 -13.62
C HIS A 304 -2.25 2.34 -13.45
N SER A 305 -3.32 2.84 -14.07
CA SER A 305 -3.71 4.26 -14.00
C SER A 305 -4.02 4.78 -12.59
N VAL A 306 -4.17 3.91 -11.57
CA VAL A 306 -4.31 4.36 -10.17
C VAL A 306 -3.03 4.98 -9.61
N ASN A 307 -1.89 4.77 -10.28
CA ASN A 307 -0.59 5.33 -9.92
C ASN A 307 -0.32 6.70 -10.56
N ASP A 308 -1.31 7.26 -11.24
CA ASP A 308 -1.30 8.62 -11.74
C ASP A 308 -2.45 9.36 -11.05
N PRO A 309 -2.18 10.20 -10.04
CA PRO A 309 -3.24 10.80 -9.25
C PRO A 309 -4.16 11.67 -10.09
N GLU A 310 -3.67 12.35 -11.12
CA GLU A 310 -4.49 13.18 -12.00
C GLU A 310 -5.43 12.32 -12.86
N GLU A 311 -4.92 11.25 -13.49
CA GLU A 311 -5.75 10.31 -14.27
C GLU A 311 -6.75 9.56 -13.39
N ASP A 312 -6.32 9.06 -12.23
CA ASP A 312 -7.19 8.40 -11.25
C ASP A 312 -8.27 9.37 -10.75
N GLY A 313 -7.88 10.60 -10.42
CA GLY A 313 -8.76 11.67 -9.98
C GLY A 313 -9.82 12.02 -11.02
N LYS A 314 -9.42 12.13 -12.31
CA LYS A 314 -10.35 12.31 -13.44
C LYS A 314 -11.29 11.11 -13.58
N SER A 315 -10.78 9.88 -13.49
CA SER A 315 -11.59 8.66 -13.62
C SER A 315 -12.63 8.49 -12.51
N ARG A 316 -12.33 9.00 -11.31
CA ARG A 316 -13.25 9.05 -10.17
C ARG A 316 -14.16 10.28 -10.19
N GLY A 317 -13.81 11.28 -11.00
CA GLY A 317 -14.51 12.56 -11.14
C GLY A 317 -14.19 13.56 -10.04
N VAL A 318 -13.18 13.31 -9.18
CA VAL A 318 -12.76 14.20 -8.08
C VAL A 318 -11.79 15.29 -8.51
N HIS A 319 -11.08 15.10 -9.62
CA HIS A 319 -10.17 16.12 -10.15
C HIS A 319 -10.98 17.36 -10.53
N LEU A 320 -10.60 18.52 -10.00
CA LEU A 320 -11.32 19.80 -10.15
C LEU A 320 -12.79 19.72 -9.69
N ALA A 321 -13.09 18.94 -8.65
CA ALA A 321 -14.41 18.93 -8.03
C ALA A 321 -14.73 20.27 -7.35
N GLY A 322 -16.02 20.57 -7.15
CA GLY A 322 -16.48 21.83 -6.53
C GLY A 322 -16.32 21.92 -5.01
N PHE A 323 -15.44 21.10 -4.42
CA PHE A 323 -15.14 21.05 -2.98
C PHE A 323 -13.66 20.73 -2.77
N GLU A 324 -13.17 20.92 -1.54
CA GLU A 324 -11.77 20.70 -1.21
C GLU A 324 -11.38 19.22 -1.32
N THR A 325 -10.32 18.94 -2.07
CA THR A 325 -9.76 17.60 -2.24
C THR A 325 -8.31 17.52 -1.73
N PRO A 326 -8.05 17.81 -0.44
CA PRO A 326 -6.70 18.07 0.06
C PRO A 326 -5.71 16.90 -0.14
N THR A 327 -6.19 15.65 -0.04
CA THR A 327 -5.33 14.50 -0.35
C THR A 327 -5.05 14.37 -1.84
N GLN A 328 -6.04 14.62 -2.71
CA GLN A 328 -5.82 14.63 -4.16
C GLN A 328 -4.75 15.65 -4.54
N ASP A 329 -4.87 16.88 -4.04
CA ASP A 329 -3.95 17.98 -4.33
C ASP A 329 -2.53 17.67 -3.81
N ASN A 330 -2.43 17.07 -2.61
CA ASN A 330 -1.16 16.62 -2.06
C ASN A 330 -0.49 15.55 -2.94
N LEU A 331 -1.26 14.56 -3.40
CA LEU A 331 -0.74 13.48 -4.24
C LEU A 331 -0.32 13.98 -5.63
N GLU A 332 -1.07 14.91 -6.23
CA GLU A 332 -0.71 15.54 -7.51
C GLU A 332 0.59 16.33 -7.41
N LYS A 333 0.81 17.10 -6.33
CA LYS A 333 2.09 17.80 -6.08
C LYS A 333 3.29 16.85 -6.01
N LEU A 334 3.14 15.71 -5.31
CA LEU A 334 4.20 14.70 -5.22
C LEU A 334 4.48 14.05 -6.58
N PHE A 335 3.43 13.72 -7.33
CA PHE A 335 3.55 13.14 -8.66
C PHE A 335 4.23 14.09 -9.65
N GLU A 336 3.91 15.39 -9.60
CA GLU A 336 4.51 16.36 -10.52
C GLU A 336 6.03 16.46 -10.36
N VAL A 337 6.55 16.39 -9.13
CA VAL A 337 8.01 16.36 -8.90
C VAL A 337 8.65 15.10 -9.50
N MET A 338 8.01 13.94 -9.36
CA MET A 338 8.49 12.69 -9.96
C MET A 338 8.40 12.72 -11.48
N HIS A 339 7.33 13.27 -12.03
CA HIS A 339 7.13 13.42 -13.47
C HIS A 339 8.16 14.37 -14.07
N CYS A 340 8.40 15.53 -13.45
CA CYS A 340 9.49 16.43 -13.81
C CYS A 340 10.84 15.73 -13.80
N PHE A 341 11.17 14.96 -12.75
CA PHE A 341 12.40 14.18 -12.70
C PHE A 341 12.54 13.21 -13.86
N VAL A 342 11.51 12.39 -14.14
CA VAL A 342 11.55 11.43 -15.24
C VAL A 342 11.71 12.13 -16.58
N ARG A 343 11.01 13.25 -16.81
CA ARG A 343 11.14 14.07 -18.02
C ARG A 343 12.57 14.57 -18.21
N ASN A 344 13.16 15.15 -17.16
CA ASN A 344 14.54 15.63 -17.18
C ASN A 344 15.53 14.49 -17.44
N TYR A 345 15.27 13.30 -16.89
CA TYR A 345 16.11 12.12 -17.08
C TYR A 345 16.03 11.56 -18.51
N LEU A 346 14.82 11.44 -19.06
CA LEU A 346 14.61 10.92 -20.40
C LEU A 346 15.22 11.83 -21.47
N ASP A 347 15.17 13.14 -21.30
CA ASP A 347 15.74 14.11 -22.27
C ASP A 347 17.26 13.94 -22.48
N ILE A 348 17.96 13.30 -21.54
CA ILE A 348 19.39 12.98 -21.65
C ILE A 348 19.67 11.91 -22.72
N TYR A 349 18.72 10.98 -22.90
CA TYR A 349 18.89 9.75 -23.69
C TYR A 349 17.94 9.67 -24.89
N TYR A 350 16.78 10.33 -24.82
CA TYR A 350 15.80 10.44 -25.89
C TYR A 350 15.42 11.92 -26.05
N PRO A 351 15.66 12.55 -27.21
CA PRO A 351 15.48 13.99 -27.36
C PRO A 351 14.01 14.40 -27.23
N ARG A 352 13.71 15.50 -26.52
CA ARG A 352 12.35 16.03 -26.38
C ARG A 352 11.84 16.77 -27.63
N ASN A 353 11.73 16.04 -28.74
CA ASN A 353 11.15 16.50 -30.00
C ASN A 353 10.57 15.30 -30.79
N ALA A 354 10.13 15.50 -32.04
CA ALA A 354 9.56 14.42 -32.87
C ALA A 354 10.52 13.23 -33.12
N ASN A 355 11.84 13.44 -32.96
CA ASN A 355 12.81 12.35 -33.03
C ASN A 355 12.88 11.54 -31.72
N GLY A 356 12.38 12.08 -30.60
CA GLY A 356 12.26 11.38 -29.31
C GLY A 356 11.35 10.16 -29.39
N ASP A 357 10.16 10.35 -29.96
CA ASP A 357 9.22 9.25 -30.22
C ASP A 357 9.85 8.15 -31.06
N LYS A 358 10.59 8.53 -32.11
CA LYS A 358 11.29 7.58 -32.97
C LYS A 358 12.43 6.88 -32.20
N ALA A 359 13.19 7.61 -31.40
CA ALA A 359 14.29 7.07 -30.60
C ALA A 359 13.78 6.04 -29.57
N VAL A 360 12.69 6.35 -28.86
CA VAL A 360 12.04 5.42 -27.94
C VAL A 360 11.56 4.16 -28.68
N ARG A 361 10.85 4.31 -29.81
CA ARG A 361 10.34 3.15 -30.58
C ARG A 361 11.46 2.30 -31.21
N SER A 362 12.62 2.90 -31.46
CA SER A 362 13.79 2.22 -32.02
C SER A 362 14.64 1.52 -30.95
N ASP A 363 14.36 1.78 -29.67
CA ASP A 363 15.03 1.13 -28.55
C ASP A 363 14.41 -0.24 -28.27
N ILE A 364 15.10 -1.29 -28.71
CA ILE A 364 14.64 -2.67 -28.63
C ILE A 364 14.49 -3.13 -27.17
N GLU A 365 15.40 -2.72 -26.28
CA GLU A 365 15.32 -3.11 -24.86
C GLU A 365 14.13 -2.41 -24.18
N ALA A 366 13.92 -1.11 -24.45
CA ALA A 366 12.77 -0.38 -23.92
C ALA A 366 11.44 -0.96 -24.44
N MET A 367 11.34 -1.33 -25.72
CA MET A 367 10.12 -1.91 -26.27
C MET A 367 9.88 -3.34 -25.76
N THR A 368 10.93 -4.16 -25.62
CA THR A 368 10.82 -5.50 -25.03
C THR A 368 10.36 -5.41 -23.57
N TRP A 369 10.92 -4.47 -22.81
CA TRP A 369 10.51 -4.19 -21.44
C TRP A 369 9.05 -3.75 -21.34
N LEU A 370 8.61 -2.87 -22.24
CA LEU A 370 7.23 -2.41 -22.28
C LEU A 370 6.26 -3.54 -22.64
N ASP A 371 6.62 -4.39 -23.60
CA ASP A 371 5.82 -5.55 -24.00
C ASP A 371 5.72 -6.56 -22.85
N GLU A 372 6.84 -6.88 -22.17
CA GLU A 372 6.84 -7.76 -21.00
C GLU A 372 6.02 -7.18 -19.84
N LEU A 373 6.19 -5.90 -19.52
CA LEU A 373 5.43 -5.25 -18.44
C LEU A 373 3.93 -5.25 -18.73
N ASN A 374 3.51 -5.01 -19.98
CA ASN A 374 2.09 -5.10 -20.37
C ASN A 374 1.54 -6.52 -20.26
N ALA A 375 2.36 -7.54 -20.54
CA ALA A 375 1.95 -8.95 -20.41
C ALA A 375 1.84 -9.40 -18.95
N LEU A 376 2.67 -8.85 -18.05
CA LEU A 376 2.67 -9.22 -16.63
C LEU A 376 1.56 -8.53 -15.83
N LEU A 377 1.17 -7.31 -16.18
CA LEU A 377 0.10 -6.60 -15.48
C LEU A 377 -1.28 -7.02 -16.02
N PRO A 378 -2.27 -7.33 -15.15
CA PRO A 378 -3.60 -7.81 -15.57
C PRO A 378 -4.33 -6.94 -16.61
N LYS A 379 -4.11 -5.62 -16.58
CA LYS A 379 -4.70 -4.67 -17.52
C LYS A 379 -3.65 -3.82 -18.24
N GLY A 380 -2.40 -4.28 -18.26
CA GLY A 380 -1.25 -3.56 -18.81
C GLY A 380 -0.98 -2.21 -18.12
N VAL A 381 -0.12 -1.39 -18.75
CA VAL A 381 0.28 -0.06 -18.25
C VAL A 381 -0.39 1.10 -19.00
N GLY A 382 -1.26 0.81 -19.97
CA GLY A 382 -1.96 1.84 -20.76
C GLY A 382 -1.11 2.50 -21.85
N VAL A 383 0.11 2.01 -22.09
CA VAL A 383 1.02 2.43 -23.16
C VAL A 383 1.62 1.18 -23.79
N SER A 384 1.67 1.13 -25.12
CA SER A 384 2.14 -0.02 -25.89
C SER A 384 3.15 0.41 -26.96
N ARG A 385 3.82 -0.56 -27.58
CA ARG A 385 4.74 -0.30 -28.70
C ARG A 385 4.08 0.47 -29.86
N THR A 386 2.78 0.31 -30.08
CA THR A 386 2.07 0.97 -31.20
C THR A 386 1.74 2.44 -30.94
N ASP A 387 1.62 2.86 -29.69
CA ASP A 387 1.11 4.17 -29.33
C ASP A 387 2.01 4.94 -28.34
N VAL A 388 3.15 4.35 -27.96
CA VAL A 388 4.16 4.99 -27.11
C VAL A 388 4.68 6.26 -27.78
N THR A 389 4.71 7.34 -27.01
CA THR A 389 5.39 8.60 -27.30
C THR A 389 6.34 8.89 -26.14
N TRP A 390 7.24 9.86 -26.32
CA TRP A 390 8.13 10.32 -25.27
C TRP A 390 7.35 10.76 -24.02
N ASP A 391 6.29 11.56 -24.19
CA ASP A 391 5.48 12.04 -23.06
C ASP A 391 4.71 10.91 -22.36
N LYS A 392 4.15 9.96 -23.13
CA LYS A 392 3.47 8.79 -22.55
C LYS A 392 4.43 7.90 -21.77
N LEU A 393 5.64 7.68 -22.28
CA LEU A 393 6.67 6.92 -21.57
C LEU A 393 7.09 7.65 -20.28
N ALA A 394 7.31 8.97 -20.33
CA ALA A 394 7.68 9.77 -19.17
C ALA A 394 6.63 9.69 -18.06
N ARG A 395 5.36 9.86 -18.42
CA ARG A 395 4.25 9.82 -17.47
C ARG A 395 4.04 8.42 -16.89
N MET A 396 4.13 7.38 -17.71
CA MET A 396 4.01 5.99 -17.24
C MET A 396 5.14 5.63 -16.26
N LEU A 397 6.39 6.01 -16.56
CA LEU A 397 7.54 5.81 -15.67
C LEU A 397 7.38 6.60 -14.36
N ALA A 398 6.86 7.82 -14.39
CA ALA A 398 6.53 8.56 -13.17
C ALA A 398 5.49 7.82 -12.32
N GLY A 399 4.50 7.17 -12.96
CA GLY A 399 3.57 6.26 -12.30
C GLY A 399 4.26 5.07 -11.62
N GLN A 400 5.32 4.51 -12.20
CA GLN A 400 6.10 3.44 -11.57
C GLN A 400 6.85 3.92 -10.32
N LEU A 401 7.42 5.12 -10.36
CA LEU A 401 8.05 5.75 -9.19
C LEU A 401 7.00 6.01 -8.10
N TYR A 402 5.86 6.58 -8.48
CA TYR A 402 4.76 6.91 -7.56
C TYR A 402 4.14 5.66 -6.90
N LEU A 403 3.99 4.57 -7.66
CA LEU A 403 3.53 3.27 -7.16
C LEU A 403 4.36 2.78 -5.95
N VAL A 404 5.69 2.73 -6.10
CA VAL A 404 6.55 2.14 -5.07
C VAL A 404 6.87 3.09 -3.92
N THR A 405 6.60 4.39 -4.11
CA THR A 405 6.89 5.42 -3.12
C THR A 405 5.58 5.90 -2.47
N VAL A 406 4.83 6.76 -3.14
CA VAL A 406 3.65 7.43 -2.58
C VAL A 406 2.51 6.47 -2.31
N GLN A 407 2.13 5.62 -3.28
CA GLN A 407 1.04 4.65 -3.08
C GLN A 407 1.36 3.67 -1.96
N HIS A 408 2.60 3.16 -1.91
CA HIS A 408 3.04 2.28 -0.83
C HIS A 408 2.93 2.97 0.54
N GLU A 409 3.41 4.21 0.70
CA GLU A 409 3.36 4.88 2.01
C GLU A 409 1.93 5.26 2.43
N ILE A 410 1.13 5.85 1.54
CA ILE A 410 -0.23 6.29 1.91
C ILE A 410 -1.18 5.12 2.18
N LEU A 411 -1.02 3.99 1.49
CA LEU A 411 -1.87 2.82 1.67
C LEU A 411 -1.34 1.85 2.75
N GLY A 412 -0.05 1.94 3.08
CA GLY A 412 0.65 1.10 4.04
C GLY A 412 0.93 1.85 5.34
N SER A 413 2.09 2.52 5.42
CA SER A 413 2.61 3.13 6.65
C SER A 413 1.66 4.15 7.28
N CYS A 414 0.91 4.92 6.50
CA CYS A 414 -0.08 5.85 7.04
C CYS A 414 -1.18 5.17 7.86
N MET A 415 -1.47 3.89 7.62
CA MET A 415 -2.47 3.14 8.38
C MET A 415 -2.12 3.00 9.85
N TRP A 416 -0.86 3.23 10.25
CA TRP A 416 -0.46 3.35 11.66
C TRP A 416 -1.36 4.32 12.45
N ASN A 417 -1.67 5.47 11.87
CA ASN A 417 -2.49 6.49 12.52
C ASN A 417 -4.00 6.25 12.37
N TYR A 418 -4.45 5.26 11.60
CA TYR A 418 -5.88 4.99 11.37
C TYR A 418 -6.34 3.66 11.96
N GLN A 419 -5.61 2.56 11.74
CA GLN A 419 -6.04 1.22 12.12
C GLN A 419 -6.02 0.94 13.60
N LEU A 420 -5.16 1.62 14.36
CA LEU A 420 -4.98 1.31 15.78
C LEU A 420 -6.11 1.85 16.67
N TRP A 421 -7.02 2.65 16.11
CA TRP A 421 -8.16 3.26 16.78
C TRP A 421 -9.44 2.44 16.57
N THR A 422 -9.44 1.18 17.02
CA THR A 422 -10.49 0.22 16.67
C THR A 422 -11.87 0.51 17.27
N HIS A 423 -11.93 1.35 18.30
CA HIS A 423 -13.18 1.94 18.79
C HIS A 423 -13.93 2.79 17.75
N ARG A 424 -13.25 3.26 16.69
CA ARG A 424 -13.82 4.01 15.54
C ARG A 424 -13.78 3.23 14.25
N GLN A 425 -12.67 2.52 14.00
CA GLN A 425 -12.45 1.68 12.83
C GLN A 425 -12.06 0.27 13.27
N PRO A 426 -13.04 -0.60 13.62
CA PRO A 426 -12.74 -1.97 14.00
C PRO A 426 -12.04 -2.74 12.88
N ALA A 427 -11.06 -3.58 13.20
CA ALA A 427 -10.45 -4.49 12.22
C ALA A 427 -11.43 -5.61 11.80
N ARG A 428 -12.33 -5.98 12.70
CA ARG A 428 -13.45 -6.89 12.48
C ARG A 428 -14.63 -6.53 13.39
N ILE A 429 -15.85 -6.86 12.97
CA ILE A 429 -17.07 -6.51 13.70
C ILE A 429 -17.82 -7.79 14.07
N TYR A 430 -18.08 -7.98 15.36
CA TYR A 430 -18.89 -9.09 15.87
C TYR A 430 -20.39 -8.77 15.77
N GLN A 431 -21.22 -9.80 15.67
CA GLN A 431 -22.68 -9.66 15.58
C GLN A 431 -23.31 -8.85 16.73
N ASP A 432 -22.74 -8.94 17.94
CA ASP A 432 -23.16 -8.17 19.11
C ASP A 432 -22.45 -6.80 19.24
N PHE A 433 -21.69 -6.39 18.23
CA PHE A 433 -20.88 -5.17 18.21
C PHE A 433 -19.91 -5.01 19.39
N ARG A 434 -19.52 -6.12 20.03
CA ARG A 434 -18.52 -6.09 21.08
C ARG A 434 -17.15 -5.63 20.55
N PRO A 435 -16.33 -4.97 21.41
CA PRO A 435 -14.92 -4.76 21.12
C PRO A 435 -14.18 -6.08 20.86
N GLU A 436 -13.10 -5.97 20.10
CA GLU A 436 -12.26 -7.10 19.70
C GLU A 436 -11.63 -7.78 20.93
N PRO A 437 -11.39 -9.10 20.87
CA PRO A 437 -10.53 -9.78 21.83
C PRO A 437 -9.09 -9.25 21.80
N LEU A 438 -8.38 -9.40 22.92
CA LEU A 438 -7.00 -8.94 23.09
C LEU A 438 -6.02 -9.46 22.03
N ASP A 439 -6.16 -10.71 21.59
CA ASP A 439 -5.22 -11.30 20.64
C ASP A 439 -5.26 -10.64 19.27
N VAL A 440 -6.46 -10.31 18.77
CA VAL A 440 -6.57 -9.64 17.48
C VAL A 440 -6.12 -8.22 17.49
N TYR A 441 -6.45 -7.46 18.53
CA TYR A 441 -5.93 -6.12 18.65
C TYR A 441 -4.39 -6.13 18.78
N GLN A 442 -3.84 -7.06 19.57
CA GLN A 442 -2.39 -7.24 19.67
C GLN A 442 -1.75 -7.60 18.33
N ARG A 443 -2.39 -8.50 17.57
CA ARG A 443 -1.91 -8.93 16.25
C ARG A 443 -1.91 -7.77 15.26
N LEU A 444 -2.98 -6.98 15.24
CA LEU A 444 -3.11 -5.76 14.44
C LEU A 444 -1.98 -4.76 14.75
N VAL A 445 -1.73 -4.48 16.03
CA VAL A 445 -0.66 -3.57 16.48
C VAL A 445 0.72 -4.09 16.04
N ASN A 446 0.98 -5.39 16.20
CA ASN A 446 2.27 -5.99 15.85
C ASN A 446 2.50 -5.97 14.33
N ALA A 447 1.47 -6.28 13.54
CA ALA A 447 1.56 -6.22 12.08
C ALA A 447 1.81 -4.79 11.59
N ASN A 448 1.02 -3.81 12.06
CA ASN A 448 1.18 -2.41 11.71
C ASN A 448 2.55 -1.84 12.15
N TYR A 449 3.06 -2.24 13.32
CA TYR A 449 4.39 -1.84 13.77
C TYR A 449 5.49 -2.36 12.85
N ASN A 450 5.40 -3.61 12.40
CA ASN A 450 6.39 -4.22 11.50
C ASN A 450 6.36 -3.63 10.07
N LEU A 451 5.27 -2.98 9.64
CA LEU A 451 5.23 -2.25 8.37
C LEU A 451 6.06 -0.94 8.40
N ASN A 452 6.43 -0.48 9.60
CA ASN A 452 7.13 0.78 9.81
C ASN A 452 8.63 0.61 10.07
N VAL A 453 9.19 -0.54 9.70
CA VAL A 453 10.64 -0.79 9.80
C VAL A 453 11.44 0.28 9.03
N PRO A 454 12.65 0.65 9.50
CA PRO A 454 13.49 1.62 8.81
C PRO A 454 13.87 1.16 7.39
N ARG A 455 13.41 1.92 6.39
CA ARG A 455 13.65 1.68 4.96
C ARG A 455 14.46 2.82 4.34
N ARG A 456 15.01 2.59 3.15
CA ARG A 456 15.79 3.59 2.43
C ARG A 456 14.88 4.74 1.99
N ALA A 457 15.19 5.97 2.42
CA ALA A 457 14.38 7.14 2.09
C ALA A 457 14.45 7.47 0.60
N LEU A 458 13.38 8.03 0.05
CA LEU A 458 13.39 8.59 -1.31
C LEU A 458 14.38 9.76 -1.43
N MET A 459 14.54 10.50 -0.34
CA MET A 459 15.42 11.67 -0.25
C MET A 459 16.90 11.33 -0.04
N ASP A 460 17.29 10.05 -0.09
CA ASP A 460 18.69 9.64 0.02
C ASP A 460 19.45 9.85 -1.29
N ASP A 461 20.79 9.94 -1.21
CA ASP A 461 21.65 10.08 -2.38
C ASP A 461 21.76 8.76 -3.18
N PHE A 462 21.29 8.80 -4.43
CA PHE A 462 21.38 7.71 -5.41
C PHE A 462 22.32 8.01 -6.60
N ASN A 463 23.14 9.06 -6.54
CA ASN A 463 24.03 9.54 -7.62
C ASN A 463 25.04 8.51 -8.12
N ARG A 464 25.37 7.52 -7.28
CA ARG A 464 26.23 6.39 -7.66
C ARG A 464 25.55 5.41 -8.63
N ILE A 465 24.22 5.44 -8.73
CA ILE A 465 23.43 4.60 -9.65
C ILE A 465 23.45 5.19 -11.07
N ALA A 466 23.58 6.52 -11.16
CA ALA A 466 23.60 7.26 -12.42
C ALA A 466 24.57 6.64 -13.45
N LEU A 467 24.15 6.64 -14.71
CA LEU A 467 24.92 6.08 -15.82
C LEU A 467 26.10 6.99 -16.22
N ASP A 468 25.89 8.31 -16.15
CA ASP A 468 26.87 9.33 -16.51
C ASP A 468 26.67 10.62 -15.67
N ASN A 469 27.50 11.64 -15.91
CA ASN A 469 27.45 12.91 -15.18
C ASN A 469 26.14 13.69 -15.40
N ARG A 470 25.48 13.54 -16.56
CA ARG A 470 24.20 14.21 -16.85
C ARG A 470 23.07 13.55 -16.06
N ALA A 471 23.04 12.21 -16.03
CA ALA A 471 22.10 11.46 -15.20
C ALA A 471 22.32 11.74 -13.70
N ARG A 472 23.57 11.89 -13.25
CA ARG A 472 23.88 12.29 -11.88
C ARG A 472 23.32 13.68 -11.57
N ALA A 473 23.49 14.64 -12.48
CA ALA A 473 22.94 15.99 -12.31
C ALA A 473 21.40 15.97 -12.23
N ALA A 474 20.72 15.16 -13.04
CA ALA A 474 19.27 15.00 -12.97
C ALA A 474 18.80 14.38 -11.63
N MET A 475 19.51 13.37 -11.12
CA MET A 475 19.22 12.77 -9.81
C MET A 475 19.44 13.76 -8.65
N LEU A 476 20.53 14.54 -8.69
CA LEU A 476 20.78 15.62 -7.72
C LEU A 476 19.68 16.68 -7.76
N ARG A 477 19.24 17.08 -8.96
CA ARG A 477 18.17 18.05 -9.13
C ARG A 477 16.85 17.54 -8.53
N PHE A 478 16.50 16.28 -8.75
CA PHE A 478 15.32 15.67 -8.13
C PHE A 478 15.38 15.72 -6.59
N GLN A 479 16.56 15.47 -6.00
CA GLN A 479 16.75 15.62 -4.56
C GLN A 479 16.52 17.06 -4.08
N SER A 480 17.03 18.05 -4.81
CA SER A 480 16.76 19.46 -4.51
C SER A 480 15.27 19.83 -4.64
N GLU A 481 14.57 19.30 -5.64
CA GLU A 481 13.13 19.53 -5.84
C GLU A 481 12.28 18.88 -4.73
N LEU A 482 12.64 17.68 -4.27
CA LEU A 482 12.02 17.06 -3.10
C LEU A 482 12.23 17.87 -1.82
N LEU A 483 13.44 18.39 -1.59
CA LEU A 483 13.75 19.26 -0.46
C LEU A 483 12.97 20.58 -0.52
N ALA A 484 12.82 21.17 -1.70
CA ALA A 484 12.03 22.37 -1.89
C ALA A 484 10.54 22.13 -1.61
N LEU A 485 9.98 21.03 -2.13
CA LEU A 485 8.60 20.64 -1.83
C LEU A 485 8.41 20.36 -0.34
N GLN A 486 9.37 19.69 0.31
CA GLN A 486 9.34 19.45 1.75
C GLN A 486 9.26 20.77 2.54
N ALA A 487 10.11 21.74 2.20
CA ALA A 487 10.13 23.05 2.86
C ALA A 487 8.82 23.84 2.65
N ASP A 488 8.26 23.82 1.44
CA ASP A 488 6.95 24.41 1.15
C ASP A 488 5.86 23.78 2.02
N MET A 489 5.82 22.45 2.09
CA MET A 489 4.81 21.73 2.86
C MET A 489 4.95 21.93 4.37
N ASP A 490 6.16 22.14 4.87
CA ASP A 490 6.44 22.45 6.28
C ASP A 490 6.08 23.89 6.68
N SER A 491 5.93 24.79 5.71
CA SER A 491 5.42 26.15 5.97
C SER A 491 3.93 26.20 6.31
N HIS A 492 3.23 25.07 6.18
CA HIS A 492 1.81 24.90 6.49
C HIS A 492 1.62 24.01 7.73
N PRO A 493 0.53 24.16 8.50
CA PRO A 493 0.23 23.28 9.63
C PRO A 493 0.27 21.80 9.24
N GLY A 494 0.84 21.00 10.14
CA GLY A 494 0.89 19.54 10.01
C GLY A 494 -0.49 18.91 9.99
N ALA A 495 -0.62 17.79 9.29
CA ALA A 495 -1.85 17.00 9.31
C ALA A 495 -1.53 15.50 9.16
N VAL A 496 -2.20 14.67 9.95
CA VAL A 496 -2.05 13.20 9.95
C VAL A 496 -2.24 12.58 8.57
N TRP A 497 -3.12 13.16 7.74
CA TRP A 497 -3.44 12.65 6.41
C TRP A 497 -2.41 13.00 5.34
N ARG A 498 -1.53 13.99 5.59
CA ARG A 498 -0.66 14.55 4.55
C ARG A 498 0.62 13.73 4.41
N ILE A 499 0.99 13.41 3.17
CA ILE A 499 2.22 12.71 2.82
C ILE A 499 3.29 13.71 2.46
N TYR A 500 4.43 13.67 3.15
CA TYR A 500 5.57 14.53 2.89
C TYR A 500 6.70 13.78 2.19
N PRO A 501 7.57 14.47 1.41
CA PRO A 501 8.76 13.85 0.82
C PRO A 501 9.62 13.04 1.81
N ARG A 502 9.78 13.52 3.06
CA ARG A 502 10.54 12.82 4.12
C ARG A 502 9.95 11.48 4.55
N ASP A 503 8.64 11.30 4.37
CA ASP A 503 7.95 10.07 4.72
C ASP A 503 8.22 8.98 3.68
N LEU A 504 8.45 9.39 2.43
CA LEU A 504 8.60 8.50 1.29
C LEU A 504 9.85 7.64 1.36
N LYS A 505 9.68 6.37 1.01
CA LYS A 505 10.74 5.39 0.83
C LYS A 505 10.91 5.10 -0.64
N VAL A 506 12.14 4.78 -1.06
CA VAL A 506 12.46 4.61 -2.49
C VAL A 506 11.91 3.30 -3.05
N ASN A 507 11.64 2.30 -2.22
CA ASN A 507 11.21 0.97 -2.65
C ASN A 507 10.38 0.23 -1.61
N ILE A 508 9.75 -0.85 -2.08
CA ILE A 508 8.85 -1.72 -1.32
C ILE A 508 9.58 -2.93 -0.72
N ASN A 509 10.61 -2.69 0.11
CA ASN A 509 11.24 -3.74 0.92
C ASN A 509 10.81 -3.64 2.38
N ALA A 510 10.92 -4.75 3.11
CA ALA A 510 10.55 -4.90 4.52
C ALA A 510 11.66 -5.64 5.27
#